data_AF-A0A0P9FMY6-F1
#
_entry.id   AF-A0A0P9FMY6-F1
#
_cell.length_a   1.000
_cell.length_b   1.000
_cell.length_c   1.000
_cell.angle_alpha   90.00
_cell.angle_beta   90.00
_cell.angle_gamma   90.00
#
_symmetry.space_group_name_H-M   'P 1'
#
loop_
_entity.id
_entity.type
_entity.pdbx_description
1 polymer ?
#
loop_
_entity_poly.entity_id
_entity_poly.type
_entity_poly.pdbx_seq_one_letter_code
_entity_poly.pdbx_strand_id
1 'polypeptide(L)'
;MSARKRIEELFLNNISRVITKEQISEVAQINEWARRVRELRDEFGYEIKSHKDEQSLKPGEYILHNPVPSPKAKERKISKDQYFRILHRDGHKCLSCGRTPVDKHPTDESRTIKLVVDHVYPISDAEKYAIDPYSDENLQTLCDFCNEGKWNKYSGKLGKAKINLTAMVRHAPRKDQLEVFEMLKKVFG
;
A
#
# COMPACT_ATOMS: atom_id res chain seq x y z
N MET A 1 24.91 8.10 17.33
CA MET A 1 23.64 7.34 17.41
C MET A 1 22.56 8.09 16.64
N SER A 2 21.69 7.42 15.89
CA SER A 2 20.63 8.09 15.10
C SER A 2 19.44 8.50 15.99
N ALA A 3 18.65 9.49 15.58
CA ALA A 3 17.45 9.91 16.32
C ALA A 3 16.48 8.75 16.55
N ARG A 4 16.25 7.89 15.53
CA ARG A 4 15.42 6.69 15.66
C ARG A 4 15.94 5.74 16.73
N LYS A 5 17.25 5.47 16.75
CA LYS A 5 17.86 4.55 17.73
C LYS A 5 17.79 5.11 19.16
N ARG A 6 17.96 6.43 19.33
CA ARG A 6 17.77 7.07 20.64
C ARG A 6 16.33 6.94 21.15
N ILE A 7 15.34 7.13 20.28
CA ILE A 7 13.91 6.96 20.62
C ILE A 7 13.60 5.48 20.92
N GLU A 8 14.16 4.55 20.15
CA GLU A 8 14.04 3.11 20.36
C GLU A 8 14.56 2.71 21.75
N GLU A 9 15.76 3.17 22.12
CA GLU A 9 16.34 2.94 23.45
C GLU A 9 15.50 3.57 24.57
N LEU A 10 14.94 4.77 24.35
CA LEU A 10 14.01 5.40 25.31
C LEU A 10 12.80 4.51 25.60
N PHE A 11 12.16 3.95 24.57
CA PHE A 11 11.02 3.05 24.76
C PHE A 11 11.42 1.71 25.39
N LEU A 12 12.53 1.11 24.96
CA LEU A 12 13.01 -0.16 25.50
C LEU A 12 13.42 -0.06 26.98
N ASN A 13 13.89 1.10 27.42
CA ASN A 13 14.21 1.36 28.82
C ASN A 13 12.98 1.71 29.68
N ASN A 14 11.80 1.93 29.06
CA ASN A 14 10.58 2.39 29.73
C ASN A 14 9.36 1.54 29.31
N ILE A 15 9.53 0.22 29.29
CA ILE A 15 8.46 -0.74 28.96
C ILE A 15 7.31 -0.57 29.96
N SER A 16 6.08 -0.55 29.43
CA SER A 16 4.83 -0.36 30.18
C SER A 16 4.77 0.94 30.99
N ARG A 17 5.61 1.93 30.67
CA ARG A 17 5.56 3.27 31.26
C ARG A 17 5.16 4.30 30.23
N VAL A 18 4.40 5.30 30.66
CA VAL A 18 3.99 6.41 29.82
C VAL A 18 5.20 7.30 29.53
N ILE A 19 5.39 7.61 28.25
CA ILE A 19 6.44 8.50 27.74
C ILE A 19 5.77 9.68 27.03
N THR A 20 6.18 10.90 27.36
CA THR A 20 5.61 12.12 26.77
C THR A 20 6.35 12.57 25.51
N LYS A 21 5.69 13.40 24.70
CA LYS A 21 6.28 14.04 23.52
C LYS A 21 7.51 14.87 23.85
N GLU A 22 7.56 15.49 25.04
CA GLU A 22 8.71 16.28 25.51
C GLU A 22 9.92 15.37 25.70
N GLN A 23 9.74 14.24 26.40
CA GLN A 23 10.80 13.25 26.62
C GLN A 23 11.31 12.68 25.30
N ILE A 24 10.39 12.38 24.36
CA ILE A 24 10.76 11.88 23.03
C ILE A 24 11.53 12.96 22.26
N SER A 25 11.06 14.20 22.25
CA SER A 25 11.70 15.31 21.55
C SER A 25 13.09 15.62 22.09
N GLU A 26 13.25 15.61 23.41
CA GLU A 26 14.51 15.81 24.10
C GLU A 26 15.54 14.75 23.70
N VAL A 27 15.15 13.48 23.69
CA VAL A 27 16.05 12.39 23.29
C VAL A 27 16.28 12.35 21.77
N ALA A 28 15.27 12.71 20.97
CA ALA A 28 15.35 12.68 19.51
C ALA A 28 16.30 13.75 18.96
N GLN A 29 16.38 14.93 19.58
CA GLN A 29 17.18 16.09 19.12
C GLN A 29 16.84 16.51 17.67
N ILE A 30 15.58 16.29 17.27
CA ILE A 30 15.02 16.67 15.95
C ILE A 30 13.54 17.03 16.10
N ASN A 31 13.04 17.91 15.23
CA ASN A 31 11.60 18.24 15.19
C ASN A 31 10.75 17.08 14.64
N GLU A 32 11.31 16.27 13.74
CA GLU A 32 10.64 15.15 13.07
C GLU A 32 10.59 13.85 13.91
N TRP A 33 10.58 13.96 15.24
CA TRP A 33 10.56 12.79 16.13
C TRP A 33 9.29 11.95 15.96
N ALA A 34 8.14 12.58 15.69
CA ALA A 34 6.87 11.90 15.46
C ALA A 34 6.90 10.97 14.24
N ARG A 35 7.73 11.30 13.23
CA ARG A 35 7.98 10.40 12.10
C ARG A 35 8.76 9.16 12.55
N ARG A 36 9.75 9.32 13.42
CA ARG A 36 10.58 8.19 13.90
C ARG A 36 9.80 7.23 14.79
N VAL A 37 8.88 7.75 15.61
CA VAL A 37 7.95 6.92 16.39
C VAL A 37 7.07 6.09 15.45
N ARG A 38 6.53 6.70 14.39
CA ARG A 38 5.76 5.97 13.36
C ARG A 38 6.61 4.93 12.65
N GLU A 39 7.85 5.21 12.29
CA GLU A 39 8.75 4.20 11.70
C GLU A 39 8.96 3.02 12.65
N LEU A 40 9.20 3.27 13.95
CA LEU A 40 9.35 2.19 14.94
C LEU A 40 8.11 1.31 15.04
N ARG A 41 6.91 1.92 14.97
CA ARG A 41 5.64 1.20 15.01
C ARG A 41 5.33 0.48 13.71
N ASP A 42 5.47 1.19 12.59
CA ASP A 42 4.97 0.81 11.29
C ASP A 42 5.97 -0.07 10.53
N GLU A 43 7.27 0.20 10.62
CA GLU A 43 8.34 -0.55 9.92
C GLU A 43 9.11 -1.53 10.81
N PHE A 44 9.33 -1.20 12.09
CA PHE A 44 10.13 -2.06 13.00
C PHE A 44 9.26 -2.95 13.89
N GLY A 45 7.99 -2.63 14.07
CA GLY A 45 7.01 -3.50 14.72
C GLY A 45 6.80 -3.33 16.20
N TYR A 46 7.35 -2.27 16.76
CA TYR A 46 7.10 -1.96 18.15
C TYR A 46 5.63 -1.61 18.35
N GLU A 47 4.98 -2.24 19.32
CA GLU A 47 3.58 -1.94 19.67
C GLU A 47 3.51 -0.65 20.51
N ILE A 48 3.93 0.47 19.90
CA ILE A 48 3.88 1.79 20.51
C ILE A 48 2.46 2.34 20.35
N LYS A 49 1.72 2.40 21.46
CA LYS A 49 0.35 2.94 21.52
C LYS A 49 0.37 4.42 21.86
N SER A 50 -0.66 5.13 21.38
CA SER A 50 -0.95 6.53 21.67
C SER A 50 -2.38 6.68 22.19
N HIS A 51 -2.81 7.90 22.53
CA HIS A 51 -4.21 8.21 22.88
C HIS A 51 -5.28 7.79 21.85
N LYS A 52 -4.89 7.51 20.60
CA LYS A 52 -5.80 6.96 19.58
C LYS A 52 -6.06 5.47 19.76
N ASP A 53 -5.10 4.77 20.35
CA ASP A 53 -5.09 3.31 20.50
C ASP A 53 -5.52 2.90 21.92
N GLU A 54 -5.26 3.74 22.93
CA GLU A 54 -5.57 3.47 24.33
C GLU A 54 -6.16 4.70 25.02
N GLN A 55 -7.39 4.58 25.53
CA GLN A 55 -8.14 5.70 26.15
C GLN A 55 -7.49 6.25 27.44
N SER A 56 -6.62 5.46 28.07
CA SER A 56 -5.88 5.85 29.29
C SER A 56 -4.82 6.93 29.01
N LEU A 57 -4.41 7.10 27.74
CA LEU A 57 -3.34 8.01 27.34
C LEU A 57 -3.89 9.37 26.89
N LYS A 58 -3.18 10.44 27.24
CA LYS A 58 -3.46 11.80 26.78
C LYS A 58 -2.80 12.10 25.44
N PRO A 59 -3.27 13.12 24.69
CA PRO A 59 -2.57 13.57 23.49
C PRO A 59 -1.10 13.94 23.77
N GLY A 60 -0.18 13.26 23.07
CA GLY A 60 1.26 13.41 23.27
C GLY A 60 1.88 12.39 24.22
N GLU A 61 1.09 11.46 24.78
CA GLU A 61 1.58 10.33 25.55
C GLU A 61 1.64 9.06 24.70
N TYR A 62 2.66 8.26 24.94
CA TYR A 62 2.94 7.00 24.26
C TYR A 62 3.34 5.92 25.26
N ILE A 63 3.06 4.66 24.95
CA ILE A 63 3.47 3.51 25.76
C ILE A 63 3.92 2.37 24.86
N LEU A 64 5.00 1.69 25.25
CA LEU A 64 5.43 0.43 24.64
C LEU A 64 5.10 -0.72 25.60
N HIS A 65 4.18 -1.60 25.23
CA HIS A 65 3.80 -2.74 26.08
C HIS A 65 4.76 -3.92 25.98
N ASN A 66 5.27 -4.21 24.78
CA ASN A 66 6.13 -5.37 24.53
C ASN A 66 7.46 -4.92 23.90
N PRO A 67 8.62 -5.23 24.51
CA PRO A 67 9.93 -4.91 23.93
C PRO A 67 10.27 -5.73 22.69
N VAL A 68 9.57 -6.84 22.45
CA VAL A 68 9.74 -7.67 21.27
C VAL A 68 8.88 -7.08 20.15
N PRO A 69 9.50 -6.59 19.05
CA PRO A 69 8.72 -6.12 17.92
C PRO A 69 7.89 -7.27 17.34
N SER A 70 6.68 -6.95 16.89
CA SER A 70 5.84 -7.91 16.20
C SER A 70 6.60 -8.51 15.01
N PRO A 71 6.74 -9.85 14.91
CA PRO A 71 7.40 -10.48 13.76
C PRO A 71 6.76 -10.09 12.43
N LYS A 72 5.46 -9.74 12.46
CA LYS A 72 4.69 -9.24 11.32
C LYS A 72 5.16 -7.89 10.79
N ALA A 73 6.01 -7.15 11.49
CA ALA A 73 6.40 -5.81 11.05
C ALA A 73 7.50 -5.77 10.01
N LYS A 74 8.42 -6.75 10.04
CA LYS A 74 9.36 -6.97 8.92
C LYS A 74 8.62 -7.43 7.65
N GLU A 75 7.44 -8.03 7.80
CA GLU A 75 6.55 -8.48 6.72
C GLU A 75 5.74 -7.33 6.09
N ARG A 76 5.84 -6.10 6.62
CA ARG A 76 5.04 -4.95 6.15
C ARG A 76 5.52 -4.29 4.86
N LYS A 77 6.44 -4.95 4.14
CA LYS A 77 6.89 -4.54 2.81
C LYS A 77 6.69 -5.72 1.88
N ILE A 78 6.09 -5.47 0.73
CA ILE A 78 5.98 -6.45 -0.35
C ILE A 78 7.41 -6.89 -0.69
N SER A 79 7.73 -8.15 -0.41
CA SER A 79 9.07 -8.70 -0.65
C SER A 79 9.34 -8.81 -2.16
N LYS A 80 10.61 -8.93 -2.58
CA LYS A 80 10.92 -9.11 -4.01
C LYS A 80 10.32 -10.41 -4.58
N ASP A 81 10.29 -11.47 -3.77
CA ASP A 81 9.65 -12.74 -4.13
C ASP A 81 8.15 -12.56 -4.32
N GLN A 82 7.48 -11.94 -3.34
CA GLN A 82 6.06 -11.65 -3.42
C GLN A 82 5.75 -10.75 -4.62
N TYR A 83 6.55 -9.71 -4.84
CA TYR A 83 6.42 -8.81 -5.98
C TYR A 83 6.46 -9.57 -7.30
N PHE A 84 7.47 -10.44 -7.50
CA PHE A 84 7.60 -11.24 -8.71
C PHE A 84 6.44 -12.22 -8.88
N ARG A 85 6.03 -12.90 -7.80
CA ARG A 85 4.89 -13.83 -7.81
C ARG A 85 3.58 -13.15 -8.18
N ILE A 86 3.32 -11.95 -7.67
CA ILE A 86 2.12 -11.17 -8.03
C ILE A 86 2.16 -10.73 -9.50
N LEU A 87 3.30 -10.25 -10.01
CA LEU A 87 3.45 -9.94 -11.44
C LEU A 87 3.17 -11.15 -12.33
N HIS A 88 3.71 -12.31 -11.95
CA HIS A 88 3.50 -13.57 -12.69
C HIS A 88 2.02 -13.99 -12.65
N ARG A 89 1.39 -13.97 -11.46
CA ARG A 89 -0.04 -14.27 -11.27
C ARG A 89 -0.92 -13.39 -12.18
N ASP A 90 -0.56 -12.12 -12.32
CA ASP A 90 -1.34 -11.15 -13.08
C ASP A 90 -0.96 -11.11 -14.57
N GLY A 91 -0.02 -11.95 -15.01
CA GLY A 91 0.39 -12.09 -16.40
C GLY A 91 1.26 -10.95 -16.93
N HIS A 92 2.07 -10.34 -16.07
CA HIS A 92 2.99 -9.25 -16.41
C HIS A 92 2.32 -8.10 -17.19
N LYS A 93 1.10 -7.75 -16.79
CA LYS A 93 0.30 -6.66 -17.35
C LYS A 93 -0.48 -5.91 -16.27
N CYS A 94 -0.80 -4.66 -16.55
CA CYS A 94 -1.67 -3.86 -15.69
C CYS A 94 -3.08 -4.47 -15.66
N LEU A 95 -3.58 -4.81 -14.47
CA LEU A 95 -4.93 -5.36 -14.33
C LEU A 95 -6.05 -4.33 -14.58
N SER A 96 -5.73 -3.03 -14.54
CA SER A 96 -6.68 -1.96 -14.81
C SER A 96 -6.85 -1.67 -16.31
N CYS A 97 -5.74 -1.45 -17.04
CA CYS A 97 -5.79 -1.01 -18.44
C CYS A 97 -5.20 -2.00 -19.45
N GLY A 98 -4.61 -3.11 -19.01
CA GLY A 98 -4.04 -4.14 -19.88
C GLY A 98 -2.65 -3.85 -20.45
N ARG A 99 -2.10 -2.64 -20.26
CA ARG A 99 -0.74 -2.30 -20.73
C ARG A 99 0.36 -3.17 -20.10
N THR A 100 1.41 -3.37 -20.86
CA THR A 100 2.62 -4.12 -20.58
C THR A 100 3.85 -3.21 -20.66
N PRO A 101 5.04 -3.62 -20.18
CA PRO A 101 6.23 -2.75 -20.16
C PRO A 101 6.72 -2.27 -21.55
N VAL A 102 6.19 -2.81 -22.64
CA VAL A 102 6.50 -2.34 -24.02
C VAL A 102 5.59 -1.18 -24.46
N ASP A 103 4.47 -0.95 -23.78
CA ASP A 103 3.52 0.11 -24.13
C ASP A 103 4.01 1.49 -23.66
N LYS A 104 3.77 2.51 -24.49
CA LYS A 104 4.12 3.90 -24.19
C LYS A 104 3.33 4.45 -22.99
N HIS A 105 3.98 5.33 -22.22
CA HIS A 105 3.31 5.99 -21.11
C HIS A 105 2.26 7.00 -21.62
N PRO A 106 1.01 7.00 -21.10
CA PRO A 106 -0.10 7.76 -21.69
C PRO A 106 0.09 9.29 -21.76
N THR A 107 0.90 9.84 -20.86
CA THR A 107 1.18 11.28 -20.77
C THR A 107 2.65 11.62 -21.02
N ASP A 108 3.48 10.62 -21.31
CA ASP A 108 4.91 10.79 -21.52
C ASP A 108 5.40 9.83 -22.61
N GLU A 109 5.22 10.22 -23.88
CA GLU A 109 5.56 9.39 -25.04
C GLU A 109 7.07 9.08 -25.17
N SER A 110 7.91 9.79 -24.41
CA SER A 110 9.36 9.56 -24.40
C SER A 110 9.75 8.21 -23.79
N ARG A 111 8.87 7.61 -22.96
CA ARG A 111 9.13 6.37 -22.23
C ARG A 111 7.98 5.37 -22.31
N THR A 112 8.25 4.16 -21.83
CA THR A 112 7.21 3.14 -21.60
C THR A 112 6.69 3.18 -20.17
N ILE A 113 5.55 2.54 -19.95
CA ILE A 113 5.00 2.34 -18.61
C ILE A 113 5.88 1.43 -17.76
N LYS A 114 5.76 1.54 -16.44
CA LYS A 114 6.37 0.60 -15.48
C LYS A 114 5.27 -0.15 -14.76
N LEU A 115 5.44 -1.46 -14.56
CA LEU A 115 4.53 -2.21 -13.71
C LEU A 115 4.95 -2.10 -12.24
N VAL A 116 3.95 -1.94 -11.38
CA VAL A 116 4.05 -1.86 -9.93
C VAL A 116 3.07 -2.84 -9.29
N VAL A 117 3.41 -3.33 -8.10
CA VAL A 117 2.49 -4.10 -7.25
C VAL A 117 1.95 -3.17 -6.17
N ASP A 118 0.62 -3.08 -6.09
CA ASP A 118 -0.09 -2.21 -5.17
C ASP A 118 -1.19 -2.95 -4.42
N HIS A 119 -1.60 -2.41 -3.27
CA HIS A 119 -2.61 -3.03 -2.41
C HIS A 119 -4.01 -2.81 -2.96
N VAL A 120 -4.84 -3.85 -3.07
CA VAL A 120 -6.26 -3.75 -3.43
C VAL A 120 -7.02 -2.87 -2.43
N TYR A 121 -6.93 -3.18 -1.14
CA TYR A 121 -7.40 -2.37 -0.04
C TYR A 121 -6.21 -1.68 0.62
N PRO A 122 -6.26 -0.35 0.84
CA PRO A 122 -5.20 0.36 1.55
C PRO A 122 -4.88 -0.32 2.89
N ILE A 123 -3.60 -0.30 3.28
CA ILE A 123 -3.15 -0.92 4.53
C ILE A 123 -3.95 -0.40 5.74
N SER A 124 -4.31 0.90 5.74
CA SER A 124 -5.12 1.53 6.80
C SER A 124 -6.52 0.96 6.93
N ASP A 125 -7.06 0.41 5.84
CA ASP A 125 -8.45 -0.02 5.73
C ASP A 125 -8.57 -1.55 5.77
N ALA A 126 -7.47 -2.28 5.58
CA ALA A 126 -7.47 -3.74 5.50
C ALA A 126 -8.08 -4.39 6.76
N GLU A 127 -7.74 -3.86 7.96
CA GLU A 127 -8.29 -4.32 9.24
C GLU A 127 -9.81 -4.17 9.32
N LYS A 128 -10.36 -3.05 8.82
CA LYS A 128 -11.81 -2.81 8.76
C LYS A 128 -12.55 -3.89 7.97
N TYR A 129 -11.88 -4.49 6.98
CA TYR A 129 -12.44 -5.54 6.13
C TYR A 129 -12.00 -6.95 6.54
N ALA A 130 -11.33 -7.11 7.68
CA ALA A 130 -10.74 -8.37 8.13
C ALA A 130 -9.82 -9.02 7.08
N ILE A 131 -9.10 -8.18 6.32
CA ILE A 131 -8.14 -8.59 5.30
C ILE A 131 -6.73 -8.43 5.86
N ASP A 132 -5.87 -9.43 5.65
CA ASP A 132 -4.44 -9.24 5.89
C ASP A 132 -3.89 -8.30 4.80
N PRO A 133 -3.41 -7.09 5.16
CA PRO A 133 -2.92 -6.13 4.20
C PRO A 133 -1.81 -6.68 3.31
N TYR A 134 -0.98 -7.63 3.78
CA TYR A 134 0.15 -8.15 3.02
C TYR A 134 -0.12 -9.51 2.39
N SER A 135 -1.36 -10.00 2.49
CA SER A 135 -1.77 -11.19 1.75
C SER A 135 -1.71 -10.96 0.25
N ASP A 136 -1.34 -11.98 -0.51
CA ASP A 136 -1.31 -11.92 -1.97
C ASP A 136 -2.68 -11.53 -2.55
N GLU A 137 -3.76 -11.93 -1.89
CA GLU A 137 -5.14 -11.61 -2.23
C GLU A 137 -5.42 -10.11 -2.19
N ASN A 138 -4.73 -9.39 -1.31
CA ASN A 138 -4.78 -7.94 -1.21
C ASN A 138 -3.77 -7.23 -2.10
N LEU A 139 -3.04 -7.92 -2.98
CA LEU A 139 -2.09 -7.30 -3.91
C LEU A 139 -2.57 -7.40 -5.36
N GLN A 140 -2.18 -6.45 -6.20
CA GLN A 140 -2.49 -6.41 -7.63
C GLN A 140 -1.43 -5.68 -8.44
N THR A 141 -1.25 -6.08 -9.70
CA THR A 141 -0.36 -5.45 -10.66
C THR A 141 -1.04 -4.30 -11.39
N LEU A 142 -0.42 -3.12 -11.36
CA LEU A 142 -0.85 -1.93 -12.10
C LEU A 142 0.32 -1.34 -12.89
N CYS A 143 0.03 -0.52 -13.91
CA CYS A 143 1.04 0.38 -14.44
C CYS A 143 1.14 1.62 -13.54
N ASP A 144 2.30 2.26 -13.52
CA ASP A 144 2.59 3.53 -12.86
C ASP A 144 1.47 4.56 -13.08
N PHE A 145 1.03 4.77 -14.32
CA PHE A 145 -0.09 5.68 -14.62
C PHE A 145 -1.41 5.32 -13.90
N CYS A 146 -1.84 4.06 -13.98
CA CYS A 146 -3.09 3.63 -13.34
C CYS A 146 -2.96 3.60 -11.81
N ASN A 147 -1.76 3.33 -11.29
CA ASN A 147 -1.45 3.34 -9.88
C ASN A 147 -1.54 4.76 -9.30
N GLU A 148 -0.93 5.75 -9.97
CA GLU A 148 -1.00 7.16 -9.58
C GLU A 148 -2.44 7.69 -9.65
N GLY A 149 -3.23 7.24 -10.64
CA GLY A 149 -4.64 7.59 -10.77
C GLY A 149 -5.57 6.88 -9.78
N LYS A 150 -5.06 5.96 -8.95
CA LYS A 150 -5.87 5.19 -8.01
C LYS A 150 -6.14 6.01 -6.75
N TRP A 151 -7.26 6.73 -6.74
CA TRP A 151 -7.74 7.44 -5.55
C TRP A 151 -8.29 6.49 -4.48
N ASN A 152 -8.22 6.88 -3.21
CA ASN A 152 -8.90 6.23 -2.06
C ASN A 152 -10.44 6.10 -2.20
N LYS A 153 -11.02 6.55 -3.31
CA LYS A 153 -12.47 6.50 -3.59
C LYS A 153 -12.94 5.14 -4.13
N TYR A 154 -12.04 4.25 -4.52
CA TYR A 154 -12.38 2.94 -5.10
C TYR A 154 -11.83 1.80 -4.23
N SER A 155 -12.47 1.55 -3.09
CA SER A 155 -12.17 0.37 -2.26
C SER A 155 -12.71 -0.90 -2.93
N GLY A 156 -11.81 -1.87 -3.19
CA GLY A 156 -12.14 -3.15 -3.82
C GLY A 156 -11.13 -3.58 -4.87
N LYS A 157 -11.12 -4.88 -5.20
CA LYS A 157 -10.33 -5.43 -6.31
C LYS A 157 -10.67 -4.60 -7.55
N LEU A 158 -9.68 -4.12 -8.31
CA LEU A 158 -9.93 -3.50 -9.63
C LEU A 158 -10.66 -4.47 -10.59
N GLY A 159 -10.86 -5.73 -10.18
CA GLY A 159 -11.83 -6.67 -10.74
C GLY A 159 -13.32 -6.32 -10.59
N LYS A 160 -13.75 -5.40 -9.70
CA LYS A 160 -15.09 -4.80 -9.78
C LYS A 160 -15.13 -3.60 -10.74
N ALA A 161 -14.00 -3.03 -11.17
CA ALA A 161 -14.01 -2.09 -12.30
C ALA A 161 -14.21 -2.81 -13.66
N LYS A 162 -14.04 -4.15 -13.70
CA LYS A 162 -14.61 -5.02 -14.75
C LYS A 162 -16.14 -5.15 -14.70
N ILE A 163 -16.89 -4.30 -13.96
CA ILE A 163 -18.36 -4.32 -13.86
C ILE A 163 -19.11 -3.94 -15.16
N ASN A 164 -18.44 -3.91 -16.30
CA ASN A 164 -18.80 -4.81 -17.41
C ASN A 164 -17.97 -4.38 -18.61
N LEU A 165 -16.99 -5.18 -19.04
CA LEU A 165 -16.42 -5.03 -20.39
C LEU A 165 -17.56 -4.97 -21.43
N THR A 166 -18.62 -5.75 -21.21
CA THR A 166 -19.86 -5.73 -21.97
C THR A 166 -20.59 -4.39 -21.93
N ALA A 167 -20.59 -3.66 -20.81
CA ALA A 167 -21.24 -2.35 -20.70
C ALA A 167 -20.34 -1.26 -21.26
N MET A 168 -19.02 -1.36 -21.06
CA MET A 168 -18.06 -0.48 -21.70
C MET A 168 -18.17 -0.58 -23.23
N VAL A 169 -18.25 -1.80 -23.77
CA VAL A 169 -18.49 -2.02 -25.21
C VAL A 169 -19.89 -1.52 -25.59
N ARG A 170 -20.96 -1.86 -24.86
CA ARG A 170 -22.33 -1.41 -25.18
C ARG A 170 -22.52 0.11 -25.16
N HIS A 171 -21.80 0.82 -24.29
CA HIS A 171 -21.87 2.28 -24.16
C HIS A 171 -20.85 3.03 -25.01
N ALA A 172 -19.88 2.34 -25.63
CA ALA A 172 -18.93 2.96 -26.55
C ALA A 172 -19.63 3.43 -27.84
N PRO A 173 -19.12 4.46 -28.53
CA PRO A 173 -19.56 4.84 -29.87
C PRO A 173 -19.56 3.65 -30.85
N ARG A 174 -20.45 3.70 -31.86
CA ARG A 174 -20.64 2.59 -32.81
C ARG A 174 -19.37 2.20 -33.56
N LYS A 175 -18.52 3.19 -33.86
CA LYS A 175 -17.21 2.98 -34.50
C LYS A 175 -16.32 2.08 -33.63
N ASP A 176 -16.20 2.41 -32.35
CA ASP A 176 -15.33 1.69 -31.41
C ASP A 176 -15.87 0.28 -31.13
N GLN A 177 -17.19 0.11 -31.10
CA GLN A 177 -17.81 -1.21 -31.03
C GLN A 177 -17.46 -2.09 -32.24
N LEU A 178 -17.44 -1.51 -33.45
CA LEU A 178 -17.05 -2.20 -34.67
C LEU A 178 -15.56 -2.59 -34.66
N GLU A 179 -14.68 -1.71 -34.19
CA GLU A 179 -13.25 -2.01 -34.05
C GLU A 179 -13.02 -3.19 -33.09
N VAL A 180 -13.73 -3.20 -31.95
CA VAL A 180 -13.69 -4.33 -31.01
C VAL A 180 -14.23 -5.61 -31.66
N PHE A 181 -15.32 -5.54 -32.41
CA PHE A 181 -15.89 -6.69 -33.11
C PHE A 181 -14.93 -7.27 -34.16
N GLU A 182 -14.36 -6.46 -35.04
CA GLU A 182 -13.43 -6.90 -36.08
C GLU A 182 -12.15 -7.48 -35.48
N MET A 183 -11.67 -6.89 -34.38
CA MET A 183 -10.56 -7.44 -33.60
C MET A 183 -10.89 -8.85 -33.09
N LEU A 184 -12.03 -9.03 -32.42
CA LEU A 184 -12.44 -10.32 -31.85
C LEU A 184 -12.69 -11.36 -32.94
N LYS A 185 -13.26 -10.97 -34.07
CA LYS A 185 -13.49 -11.84 -35.23
C LYS A 185 -12.19 -12.40 -35.79
N LYS A 186 -11.10 -11.64 -35.81
CA LYS A 186 -9.78 -12.15 -36.24
C LYS A 186 -9.18 -13.18 -35.28
N VAL A 187 -9.59 -13.14 -34.01
CA VAL A 187 -9.07 -14.04 -32.97
C VAL A 187 -9.86 -15.34 -32.92
N PHE A 188 -11.17 -15.29 -33.15
CA PHE A 188 -12.09 -16.41 -32.90
C PHE A 188 -12.87 -16.89 -34.14
N GLY A 189 -12.79 -16.17 -35.26
CA GLY A 189 -13.53 -16.44 -36.50
C GLY A 189 -12.66 -16.94 -37.64
#